data_AF-X8GTT2-F1
#
_entry.id   AF-X8GTT2-F1
#
_cell.length_a   1.000
_cell.length_b   1.000
_cell.length_c   1.000
_cell.angle_alpha   90.00
_cell.angle_beta   90.00
_cell.angle_gamma   90.00
#
_symmetry.space_group_name_H-M   'P 1'
#
loop_
_entity.id
_entity.type
_entity.pdbx_description
1 polymer ?
#
loop_
_entity_poly.entity_id
_entity_poly.type
_entity_poly.pdbx_seq_one_letter_code
_entity_poly.pdbx_strand_id
1 'polypeptide(L)'
;MIIVLGKVRAEEIVLAFLFSLVVSACIFYPFLILVMEVTYLILAAINKESPCAWQVDQVALWYVMLLEYIYVRLIGATGSDWMIQLTNGEKHTPVYTGSWPIIFLIAVLAIVGYYYLSFRPMKKMPPLMAVISISAMYLGIVELIVFSVQVIGVQGDDLAFMLLIWPASLVLMCARTILARVREWEVLPMEKRKIHQNRILNTMDGLLSKASFWPLWGLILVLPLLGILIAILILFGQAPDSVIKAWTETADWRLSTKQAPQNIFHDEHYLCTVAAGGHQKIVKPIRMGVRHGHPVIVNRQLCVANAFEQVLEEKTPHFHKAVRAFYDCYGFPIAKMIRKSWVADLVYILMKPLEWVFLIILYLTDVHPENRIAVQYMGKEPSIQEIRHLGIRE
;
A
#
# COMPACT_ATOMS: atom_id res chain seq x y z
N MET A 1 3.26 -34.97 28.67
CA MET A 1 4.27 -33.96 28.32
C MET A 1 5.23 -34.58 27.31
N ILE A 2 4.91 -34.51 26.02
CA ILE A 2 5.80 -34.95 24.93
C ILE A 2 5.83 -33.78 23.96
N ILE A 3 6.92 -33.03 24.00
CA ILE A 3 7.25 -32.00 23.01
C ILE A 3 7.67 -32.76 21.76
N VAL A 4 6.79 -32.80 20.76
CA VAL A 4 7.15 -33.22 19.40
C VAL A 4 7.98 -32.09 18.81
N LEU A 5 9.31 -32.17 18.96
CA LEU A 5 10.24 -31.38 18.16
C LEU A 5 10.08 -31.83 16.70
N GLY A 6 9.31 -31.07 15.94
CA GLY A 6 9.28 -31.19 14.49
C GLY A 6 10.70 -31.02 13.94
N LYS A 7 11.15 -31.98 13.13
CA LYS A 7 12.38 -31.87 12.35
C LYS A 7 12.29 -30.63 11.46
N VAL A 8 12.88 -29.52 11.89
CA VAL A 8 13.05 -28.32 11.07
C VAL A 8 13.90 -28.74 9.87
N ARG A 9 13.36 -28.59 8.65
CA ARG A 9 14.12 -28.98 7.44
C ARG A 9 15.25 -27.98 7.23
N ALA A 10 16.40 -28.44 6.73
CA ALA A 10 17.52 -27.57 6.41
C ALA A 10 17.11 -26.43 5.44
N GLU A 11 16.15 -26.70 4.55
CA GLU A 11 15.55 -25.71 3.64
C GLU A 11 14.81 -24.58 4.39
N GLU A 12 14.10 -24.89 5.49
CA GLU A 12 13.39 -23.89 6.30
C GLU A 12 14.38 -22.98 7.05
N ILE A 13 15.51 -23.54 7.53
CA ILE A 13 16.58 -22.79 8.19
C ILE A 13 17.29 -21.86 7.19
N VAL A 14 17.63 -22.38 6.00
CA VAL A 14 18.24 -21.58 4.94
C VAL A 14 17.30 -20.46 4.48
N LEU A 15 16.01 -20.75 4.33
CA LEU A 15 15.01 -19.75 3.97
C LEU A 15 14.85 -18.68 5.06
N ALA A 16 14.82 -19.08 6.34
CA ALA A 16 14.75 -18.15 7.47
C ALA A 16 16.01 -17.26 7.58
N PHE A 17 17.20 -17.82 7.30
CA PHE A 17 18.45 -17.07 7.28
C PHE A 17 18.54 -16.08 6.09
N LEU A 18 18.13 -16.51 4.90
CA LEU A 18 18.05 -15.60 3.74
C LEU A 18 17.04 -14.48 3.98
N PHE A 19 15.89 -14.81 4.56
CA PHE A 19 14.87 -13.84 4.93
C PHE A 19 15.39 -12.82 5.95
N SER A 20 16.09 -13.27 6.99
CA SER A 20 16.66 -12.36 8.00
C SER A 20 17.76 -11.46 7.44
N LEU A 21 18.57 -11.96 6.50
CA LEU A 21 19.59 -11.17 5.82
C LEU A 21 18.96 -10.08 4.93
N VAL A 22 17.88 -10.40 4.21
CA VAL A 22 17.13 -9.43 3.40
C VAL A 22 16.48 -8.37 4.28
N VAL A 23 15.80 -8.77 5.37
CA VAL A 23 15.18 -7.82 6.32
C VAL A 23 16.24 -6.90 6.95
N SER A 24 17.39 -7.45 7.34
CA SER A 24 18.52 -6.67 7.86
C SER A 24 19.05 -5.66 6.83
N ALA A 25 19.18 -6.06 5.56
CA ALA A 25 19.59 -5.15 4.49
C ALA A 25 18.55 -4.04 4.23
N CYS A 26 17.25 -4.36 4.28
CA CYS A 26 16.17 -3.38 4.15
C CYS A 26 16.18 -2.33 5.26
N ILE A 27 16.66 -2.67 6.47
CA ILE A 27 16.73 -1.76 7.62
C ILE A 27 18.05 -0.98 7.66
N PHE A 28 19.18 -1.67 7.46
CA PHE A 28 20.51 -1.07 7.62
C PHE A 28 20.91 -0.16 6.45
N TYR A 29 20.56 -0.55 5.23
CA TYR A 29 21.00 0.17 4.03
C TYR A 29 20.41 1.59 3.90
N PRO A 30 19.13 1.85 4.24
CA PRO A 30 18.62 3.23 4.31
C PRO A 30 19.40 4.11 5.27
N PHE A 31 19.79 3.59 6.44
CA PHE A 31 20.58 4.34 7.41
C PHE A 31 21.98 4.63 6.86
N LEU A 32 22.61 3.65 6.19
CA LEU A 32 23.90 3.84 5.53
C LEU A 32 23.82 4.94 4.45
N ILE A 33 22.79 4.91 3.59
CA ILE A 33 22.56 5.94 2.58
C ILE A 33 22.42 7.32 3.24
N LEU A 34 21.61 7.43 4.31
CA LEU A 34 21.43 8.69 5.03
C LEU A 34 22.77 9.25 5.56
N VAL A 35 23.58 8.40 6.19
CA VAL A 35 24.92 8.79 6.68
C VAL A 35 25.82 9.23 5.51
N MET A 36 25.79 8.51 4.39
CA MET A 36 26.55 8.88 3.20
C MET A 36 26.07 10.23 2.63
N GLU A 37 24.77 10.48 2.54
CA GLU A 37 24.24 11.77 2.07
C GLU A 37 24.61 12.94 2.99
N VAL A 38 24.55 12.74 4.31
CA VAL A 38 25.02 13.74 5.29
C VAL A 38 26.51 14.03 5.09
N THR A 39 27.34 12.98 4.98
CA THR A 39 28.78 13.15 4.80
C THR A 39 29.13 13.83 3.47
N TYR A 40 28.47 13.48 2.37
CA TYR A 40 28.68 14.15 1.09
C TYR A 40 28.19 15.60 1.10
N LEU A 41 27.08 15.91 1.78
CA LEU A 41 26.63 17.29 1.95
C LEU A 41 27.68 18.13 2.71
N ILE A 42 28.26 17.58 3.77
CA ILE A 42 29.34 18.25 4.53
C ILE A 42 30.58 18.43 3.65
N LEU A 43 30.97 17.41 2.89
CA LEU A 43 32.11 17.50 1.97
C LEU A 43 31.89 18.54 0.87
N ALA A 44 30.69 18.60 0.29
CA ALA A 44 30.30 19.64 -0.66
C ALA A 44 30.35 21.02 -0.01
N ALA A 45 29.88 21.15 1.25
CA ALA A 45 29.95 22.40 2.00
C ALA A 45 31.38 22.91 2.23
N ILE A 46 32.38 22.01 2.29
CA ILE A 46 33.81 22.35 2.46
C ILE A 46 34.58 22.36 1.12
N ASN A 47 33.87 22.32 -0.03
CA ASN A 47 34.47 22.30 -1.39
C ASN A 47 35.37 21.09 -1.68
N LYS A 48 35.09 19.93 -1.07
CA LYS A 48 35.78 18.66 -1.31
C LYS A 48 34.82 17.63 -1.91
N GLU A 49 34.20 17.98 -3.02
CA GLU A 49 33.23 17.08 -3.68
C GLU A 49 33.88 15.76 -4.10
N SER A 50 33.18 14.68 -3.82
CA SER A 50 33.59 13.33 -4.22
C SER A 50 32.89 12.95 -5.53
N PRO A 51 33.62 12.41 -6.53
CA PRO A 51 33.01 11.90 -7.75
C PRO A 51 32.07 10.72 -7.50
N CYS A 52 32.23 10.02 -6.37
CA CYS A 52 31.38 8.89 -5.98
C CYS A 52 30.02 9.30 -5.44
N ALA A 53 29.80 10.59 -5.10
CA ALA A 53 28.54 11.06 -4.56
C ALA A 53 27.37 10.71 -5.48
N TRP A 54 27.51 10.97 -6.78
CA TRP A 54 26.52 10.60 -7.80
C TRP A 54 26.03 9.14 -7.72
N GLN A 55 26.92 8.18 -7.42
CA GLN A 55 26.54 6.77 -7.34
C GLN A 55 25.58 6.53 -6.16
N VAL A 56 25.83 7.22 -5.05
CA VAL A 56 24.99 7.17 -3.86
C VAL A 56 23.65 7.85 -4.12
N ASP A 57 23.61 8.95 -4.88
CA ASP A 57 22.36 9.60 -5.30
C ASP A 57 21.48 8.63 -6.09
N GLN A 58 22.07 7.87 -7.03
CA GLN A 58 21.33 6.89 -7.82
C GLN A 58 20.80 5.76 -6.97
N VAL A 59 21.64 5.26 -6.07
CA VAL A 59 21.21 4.25 -5.10
C VAL A 59 20.08 4.80 -4.25
N ALA A 60 20.21 6.00 -3.68
CA ALA A 60 19.17 6.63 -2.87
C ALA A 60 17.85 6.75 -3.67
N LEU A 61 17.89 7.28 -4.89
CA LEU A 61 16.70 7.51 -5.71
C LEU A 61 15.98 6.21 -6.08
N TRP A 62 16.69 5.21 -6.60
CA TRP A 62 16.08 3.97 -7.08
C TRP A 62 15.76 2.98 -5.95
N TYR A 63 16.62 2.91 -4.93
CA TYR A 63 16.42 2.02 -3.79
C TYR A 63 15.24 2.48 -2.92
N VAL A 64 15.06 3.80 -2.75
CA VAL A 64 13.89 4.35 -2.03
C VAL A 64 12.60 3.96 -2.73
N MET A 65 12.48 4.19 -4.05
CA MET A 65 11.26 3.82 -4.79
C MET A 65 10.95 2.32 -4.70
N LEU A 66 11.98 1.48 -4.75
CA LEU A 66 11.83 0.03 -4.62
C LEU A 66 11.33 -0.37 -3.22
N LEU A 67 11.93 0.21 -2.16
CA LEU A 67 11.54 -0.10 -0.79
C LEU A 67 10.13 0.40 -0.45
N GLU A 68 9.75 1.59 -0.91
CA GLU A 68 8.38 2.09 -0.76
C GLU A 68 7.37 1.16 -1.40
N TYR A 69 7.64 0.70 -2.63
CA TYR A 69 6.80 -0.27 -3.31
C TYR A 69 6.67 -1.59 -2.51
N ILE A 70 7.79 -2.12 -2.01
CA ILE A 70 7.80 -3.35 -1.20
C ILE A 70 7.00 -3.13 0.10
N TYR A 71 7.23 -2.02 0.78
CA TYR A 71 6.58 -1.69 2.05
C TYR A 71 5.05 -1.59 1.90
N VAL A 72 4.56 -0.89 0.88
CA VAL A 72 3.13 -0.78 0.57
C VAL A 72 2.51 -2.17 0.32
N ARG A 73 3.25 -3.05 -0.36
CA ARG A 73 2.82 -4.44 -0.59
C ARG A 73 2.81 -5.28 0.69
N LEU A 74 3.82 -5.13 1.56
CA LEU A 74 3.90 -5.84 2.84
C LEU A 74 2.75 -5.46 3.79
N ILE A 75 2.29 -4.21 3.73
CA ILE A 75 1.15 -3.72 4.53
C ILE A 75 -0.20 -4.25 4.02
N GLY A 76 -0.22 -4.94 2.88
CA GLY A 76 -1.41 -5.58 2.32
C GLY A 76 -2.18 -4.71 1.33
N ALA A 77 -1.56 -3.66 0.76
CA ALA A 77 -2.24 -2.81 -0.22
C ALA A 77 -2.42 -3.55 -1.57
N THR A 78 -3.68 -3.64 -2.03
CA THR A 78 -4.07 -4.43 -3.21
C THR A 78 -4.02 -3.67 -4.53
N GLY A 79 -3.84 -2.34 -4.49
CA GLY A 79 -3.89 -1.46 -5.67
C GLY A 79 -5.32 -1.09 -6.10
N SER A 80 -6.34 -1.55 -5.36
CA SER A 80 -7.75 -1.26 -5.62
C SER A 80 -8.17 0.07 -4.98
N ASP A 81 -9.01 0.84 -5.66
CA ASP A 81 -9.63 2.03 -5.10
C ASP A 81 -10.67 1.70 -4.03
N TRP A 82 -10.91 2.68 -3.14
CA TRP A 82 -11.78 2.59 -1.96
C TRP A 82 -13.22 2.10 -2.22
N MET A 83 -13.70 2.15 -3.46
CA MET A 83 -15.04 1.70 -3.84
C MET A 83 -15.18 0.17 -3.90
N ILE A 84 -14.04 -0.53 -4.01
CA ILE A 84 -14.01 -1.97 -4.24
C ILE A 84 -14.02 -2.66 -2.88
N GLN A 85 -14.92 -3.63 -2.69
CA GLN A 85 -14.91 -4.41 -1.47
C GLN A 85 -13.70 -5.36 -1.44
N LEU A 86 -12.87 -5.27 -0.39
CA LEU A 86 -11.68 -6.11 -0.20
C LEU A 86 -11.95 -7.32 0.70
N THR A 87 -10.93 -8.17 0.86
CA THR A 87 -11.04 -9.39 1.65
C THR A 87 -10.04 -9.44 2.79
N ASN A 88 -10.43 -10.04 3.92
CA ASN A 88 -9.58 -10.23 5.10
C ASN A 88 -8.92 -8.91 5.57
N GLY A 89 -7.59 -8.90 5.71
CA GLY A 89 -6.79 -7.73 6.11
C GLY A 89 -6.21 -6.92 4.94
N GLU A 90 -6.70 -7.13 3.72
CA GLU A 90 -6.29 -6.33 2.55
C GLU A 90 -6.66 -4.85 2.72
N LYS A 91 -5.82 -3.96 2.20
CA LYS A 91 -6.03 -2.50 2.23
C LYS A 91 -6.14 -1.93 0.83
N HIS A 92 -6.81 -0.79 0.71
CA HIS A 92 -6.94 -0.06 -0.55
C HIS A 92 -5.62 0.60 -0.95
N THR A 93 -5.51 1.05 -2.20
CA THR A 93 -4.34 1.80 -2.65
C THR A 93 -4.13 3.08 -1.82
N PRO A 94 -2.89 3.43 -1.43
CA PRO A 94 -2.59 4.67 -0.71
C PRO A 94 -2.77 5.92 -1.58
N VAL A 95 -2.79 5.76 -2.90
CA VAL A 95 -2.97 6.84 -3.86
C VAL A 95 -4.12 6.49 -4.81
N TYR A 96 -5.12 7.36 -4.88
CA TYR A 96 -6.29 7.19 -5.74
C TYR A 96 -5.89 7.02 -7.21
N THR A 97 -6.38 5.97 -7.87
CA THR A 97 -5.92 5.62 -9.22
C THR A 97 -6.24 6.67 -10.28
N GLY A 98 -7.37 7.37 -10.14
CA GLY A 98 -7.76 8.44 -11.05
C GLY A 98 -6.79 9.63 -11.05
N SER A 99 -5.99 9.80 -10.00
CA SER A 99 -4.99 10.85 -9.87
C SER A 99 -3.56 10.41 -10.21
N TRP A 100 -3.33 9.16 -10.63
CA TRP A 100 -1.99 8.70 -10.99
C TRP A 100 -1.27 9.55 -12.05
N PRO A 101 -1.92 10.09 -13.09
CA PRO A 101 -1.24 10.93 -14.08
C PRO A 101 -0.52 12.13 -13.48
N ILE A 102 -1.11 12.83 -12.50
CA ILE A 102 -0.48 14.01 -11.91
C ILE A 102 0.69 13.64 -11.00
N ILE A 103 0.52 12.59 -10.19
CA ILE A 103 1.55 12.03 -9.30
C ILE A 103 2.75 11.57 -10.15
N PHE A 104 2.50 10.76 -11.16
CA PHE A 104 3.54 10.30 -12.08
C PHE A 104 4.25 11.46 -12.82
N LEU A 105 3.50 12.47 -13.27
CA LEU A 105 4.07 13.62 -13.95
C LEU A 105 4.99 14.44 -13.03
N ILE A 106 4.60 14.64 -11.78
CA ILE A 106 5.44 15.34 -10.78
C ILE A 106 6.71 14.53 -10.51
N ALA A 107 6.60 13.23 -10.27
CA ALA A 107 7.74 12.34 -10.04
C ALA A 107 8.73 12.35 -11.23
N VAL A 108 8.23 12.21 -12.46
CA VAL A 108 9.08 12.28 -13.67
C VAL A 108 9.74 13.64 -13.80
N LEU A 109 8.99 14.74 -13.58
CA LEU A 109 9.52 16.09 -13.67
C LEU A 109 10.61 16.34 -12.62
N ALA A 110 10.45 15.83 -11.39
CA ALA A 110 11.45 15.92 -10.34
C ALA A 110 12.75 15.19 -10.71
N ILE A 111 12.63 13.96 -11.24
CA ILE A 111 13.78 13.16 -11.71
C ILE A 111 14.48 13.87 -12.88
N VAL A 112 13.73 14.38 -13.87
CA VAL A 112 14.27 15.15 -14.99
C VAL A 112 14.95 16.43 -14.51
N GLY A 113 14.33 17.13 -13.55
CA GLY A 113 14.88 18.34 -12.93
C GLY A 113 16.22 18.06 -12.26
N TYR A 114 16.30 17.00 -11.47
CA TYR A 114 17.54 16.53 -10.84
C TYR A 114 18.62 16.21 -11.88
N TYR A 115 18.34 15.35 -12.86
CA TYR A 115 19.35 14.98 -13.87
C TYR A 115 19.79 16.16 -14.73
N TYR A 116 18.86 17.05 -15.10
CA TYR A 116 19.20 18.24 -15.87
C TYR A 116 20.18 19.13 -15.08
N LEU A 117 19.90 19.37 -13.80
CA LEU A 117 20.75 20.17 -12.92
C LEU A 117 22.08 19.47 -12.58
N SER A 118 22.11 18.14 -12.52
CA SER A 118 23.30 17.36 -12.17
C SER A 118 24.26 17.13 -13.33
N PHE A 119 23.79 17.06 -14.57
CA PHE A 119 24.65 16.70 -15.72
C PHE A 119 24.94 17.84 -16.68
N ARG A 120 24.12 18.90 -16.70
CA ARG A 120 24.39 20.03 -17.60
C ARG A 120 25.52 20.88 -17.01
N PRO A 121 26.60 21.15 -17.77
CA PRO A 121 27.63 22.08 -17.34
C PRO A 121 27.00 23.46 -17.12
N MET A 122 27.29 24.10 -15.97
CA MET A 122 26.67 25.38 -15.62
C MET A 122 26.94 26.48 -16.65
N LYS A 123 28.09 26.40 -17.35
CA LYS A 123 28.44 27.29 -18.48
C LYS A 123 27.42 27.33 -19.62
N LYS A 124 26.64 26.26 -19.81
CA LYS A 124 25.66 26.12 -20.91
C LYS A 124 24.22 26.21 -20.42
N MET A 125 24.01 26.40 -19.12
CA MET A 125 22.71 26.30 -18.48
C MET A 125 22.12 27.70 -18.27
N PRO A 126 20.93 27.99 -18.83
CA PRO A 126 20.24 29.23 -18.52
C PRO A 126 19.83 29.28 -17.03
N PRO A 127 19.99 30.41 -16.33
CA PRO A 127 19.59 30.54 -14.92
C PRO A 127 18.12 30.17 -14.67
N LEU A 128 17.24 30.52 -15.60
CA LEU A 128 15.82 30.18 -15.50
C LEU A 128 15.59 28.66 -15.48
N MET A 129 16.32 27.91 -16.32
CA MET A 129 16.23 26.45 -16.33
C MET A 129 16.76 25.85 -15.04
N ALA A 130 17.78 26.46 -14.41
CA ALA A 130 18.26 26.04 -13.10
C ALA A 130 17.18 26.19 -12.03
N VAL A 131 16.53 27.35 -11.96
CA VAL A 131 15.48 27.57 -10.97
C VAL A 131 14.27 26.67 -11.22
N ILE A 132 13.86 26.46 -12.48
CA ILE A 132 12.77 25.52 -12.82
C ILE A 132 13.13 24.09 -12.41
N SER A 133 14.37 23.63 -12.63
CA SER A 133 14.84 22.32 -12.17
C SER A 133 14.78 22.20 -10.64
N ILE A 134 15.16 23.25 -9.92
CA ILE A 134 15.06 23.28 -8.45
C ILE A 134 13.59 23.19 -8.01
N SER A 135 12.68 23.95 -8.63
CA SER A 135 11.23 23.87 -8.35
C SER A 135 10.66 22.47 -8.61
N ALA A 136 11.09 21.82 -9.69
CA ALA A 136 10.67 20.46 -10.01
C ALA A 136 11.13 19.46 -8.94
N MET A 137 12.38 19.56 -8.48
CA MET A 137 12.91 18.73 -7.38
C MET A 137 12.11 18.95 -6.08
N TYR A 138 11.76 20.20 -5.77
CA TYR A 138 10.93 20.51 -4.60
C TYR A 138 9.53 19.92 -4.69
N LEU A 139 8.89 19.92 -5.87
CA LEU A 139 7.60 19.26 -6.05
C LEU A 139 7.69 17.76 -5.75
N GLY A 140 8.72 17.08 -6.25
CA GLY A 140 8.95 15.66 -5.96
C GLY A 140 9.22 15.38 -4.48
N ILE A 141 9.96 16.25 -3.79
CA ILE A 141 10.15 16.14 -2.33
C ILE A 141 8.82 16.27 -1.59
N VAL A 142 8.00 17.26 -1.97
CA VAL A 142 6.68 17.47 -1.34
C VAL A 142 5.79 16.25 -1.57
N GLU A 143 5.73 15.73 -2.79
CA GLU A 143 5.01 14.51 -3.13
C GLU A 143 5.45 13.33 -2.25
N LEU A 144 6.76 13.12 -2.10
CA LEU A 144 7.31 12.04 -1.29
C LEU A 144 7.01 12.20 0.20
N ILE A 145 7.08 13.42 0.74
CA ILE A 145 6.72 13.71 2.13
C ILE A 145 5.24 13.42 2.36
N VAL A 146 4.36 13.87 1.45
CA VAL A 146 2.92 13.63 1.55
C VAL A 146 2.63 12.13 1.46
N PHE A 147 3.30 11.41 0.55
CA PHE A 147 3.21 9.95 0.45
C PHE A 147 3.65 9.26 1.75
N SER A 148 4.79 9.67 2.32
CA SER A 148 5.26 9.12 3.59
C SER A 148 4.23 9.37 4.70
N VAL A 149 3.69 10.57 4.80
CA VAL A 149 2.65 10.90 5.80
C VAL A 149 1.37 10.09 5.57
N GLN A 150 0.98 9.86 4.32
CA GLN A 150 -0.19 9.05 3.96
C GLN A 150 -0.10 7.63 4.51
N VAL A 151 1.08 7.03 4.42
CA VAL A 151 1.30 5.62 4.79
C VAL A 151 1.71 5.45 6.27
N ILE A 152 2.30 6.46 6.91
CA ILE A 152 2.70 6.42 8.33
C ILE A 152 1.48 6.34 9.26
N GLY A 153 1.55 5.43 10.23
CA GLY A 153 0.59 5.36 11.35
C GLY A 153 -0.60 4.44 11.10
N VAL A 154 -0.52 3.58 10.09
CA VAL A 154 -1.45 2.45 9.93
C VAL A 154 -1.26 1.49 11.11
N GLN A 155 -2.36 1.07 11.74
CA GLN A 155 -2.37 0.35 13.03
C GLN A 155 -1.39 -0.83 13.07
N GLY A 156 -0.51 -0.83 14.09
CA GLY A 156 0.39 -1.94 14.42
C GLY A 156 1.79 -1.91 13.81
N ASP A 157 2.19 -0.82 13.13
CA ASP A 157 3.49 -0.75 12.46
C ASP A 157 4.47 0.27 13.09
N ASP A 158 5.26 -0.19 14.06
CA ASP A 158 6.32 0.61 14.70
C ASP A 158 7.50 0.90 13.75
N LEU A 159 7.61 0.18 12.63
CA LEU A 159 8.68 0.39 11.63
C LEU A 159 8.33 1.52 10.63
N ALA A 160 7.12 2.06 10.66
CA ALA A 160 6.68 3.15 9.78
C ALA A 160 7.55 4.43 9.91
N PHE A 161 8.22 4.64 11.04
CA PHE A 161 9.16 5.75 11.20
C PHE A 161 10.41 5.61 10.31
N MET A 162 10.80 4.39 9.94
CA MET A 162 11.94 4.18 9.03
C MET A 162 11.67 4.72 7.62
N LEU A 163 10.40 4.88 7.23
CA LEU A 163 10.03 5.48 5.95
C LEU A 163 10.52 6.94 5.87
N LEU A 164 10.59 7.66 7.00
CA LEU A 164 11.04 9.07 7.02
C LEU A 164 12.54 9.23 6.71
N ILE A 165 13.33 8.17 6.82
CA ILE A 165 14.74 8.15 6.42
C ILE A 165 14.86 8.43 4.91
N TRP A 166 13.85 8.06 4.13
CA TRP A 166 13.87 8.15 2.68
C TRP A 166 13.63 9.57 2.15
N PRO A 167 12.55 10.30 2.55
CA PRO A 167 12.45 11.73 2.27
C PRO A 167 13.67 12.51 2.77
N ALA A 168 14.20 12.16 3.96
CA ALA A 168 15.37 12.84 4.50
C ALA A 168 16.60 12.68 3.58
N SER A 169 16.88 11.46 3.11
CA SER A 169 17.98 11.19 2.17
C SER A 169 17.84 11.99 0.87
N LEU A 170 16.63 12.05 0.27
CA LEU A 170 16.43 12.82 -0.96
C LEU A 170 16.50 14.34 -0.74
N VAL A 171 16.05 14.85 0.41
CA VAL A 171 16.21 16.26 0.78
C VAL A 171 17.68 16.63 0.86
N LEU A 172 18.50 15.79 1.49
CA LEU A 172 19.96 15.99 1.58
C LEU A 172 20.63 15.95 0.20
N MET A 173 20.26 14.98 -0.63
CA MET A 173 20.72 14.87 -2.02
C MET A 173 20.39 16.14 -2.82
N CYS A 174 19.15 16.63 -2.72
CA CYS A 174 18.72 17.85 -3.39
C CYS A 174 19.46 19.08 -2.86
N ALA A 175 19.58 19.21 -1.54
CA ALA A 175 20.31 20.31 -0.91
C ALA A 175 21.78 20.36 -1.35
N ARG A 176 22.45 19.21 -1.39
CA ARG A 176 23.83 19.10 -1.89
C ARG A 176 23.93 19.51 -3.35
N THR A 177 23.05 18.98 -4.20
CA THR A 177 23.05 19.30 -5.63
C THR A 177 22.86 20.79 -5.86
N ILE A 178 21.92 21.42 -5.15
CA ILE A 178 21.67 22.86 -5.25
C ILE A 178 22.89 23.65 -4.77
N LEU A 179 23.47 23.28 -3.62
CA LEU A 179 24.65 23.95 -3.08
C LEU A 179 25.84 23.91 -4.05
N ALA A 180 26.12 22.74 -4.63
CA ALA A 180 27.18 22.54 -5.62
C ALA A 180 27.01 23.48 -6.82
N ARG A 181 25.78 23.56 -7.37
CA ARG A 181 25.49 24.35 -8.58
C ARG A 181 25.46 25.84 -8.33
N VAL A 182 24.97 26.28 -7.17
CA VAL A 182 25.02 27.70 -6.78
C VAL A 182 26.48 28.17 -6.69
N ARG A 183 27.36 27.38 -6.08
CA ARG A 183 28.79 27.69 -5.98
C ARG A 183 29.50 27.67 -7.33
N GLU A 184 29.24 26.64 -8.15
CA GLU A 184 29.79 26.56 -9.49
C GLU A 184 29.43 27.80 -10.31
N TRP A 185 28.19 28.30 -10.19
CA TRP A 185 27.75 29.51 -10.86
C TRP A 185 28.49 30.77 -10.39
N GLU A 186 28.74 30.92 -9.09
CA GLU A 186 29.43 32.09 -8.53
C GLU A 186 30.89 32.22 -9.01
N VAL A 187 31.54 31.10 -9.33
CA VAL A 187 32.94 31.07 -9.82
C VAL A 187 33.04 31.36 -11.32
N LEU A 188 31.95 31.21 -12.08
CA LEU A 188 32.00 31.38 -13.54
C LEU A 188 32.17 32.86 -13.93
N PRO A 189 33.18 33.20 -14.75
CA PRO A 189 33.29 34.53 -15.32
C PRO A 189 32.13 34.75 -16.28
N MET A 190 31.13 35.50 -15.82
CA MET A 190 29.93 35.84 -16.59
C MET A 190 30.32 36.67 -17.83
N GLU A 191 30.40 36.03 -19.00
CA GLU A 191 30.25 36.76 -20.25
C GLU A 191 28.80 37.26 -20.32
N LYS A 192 28.57 38.51 -19.92
CA LYS A 192 27.29 39.22 -20.05
C LYS A 192 26.95 39.44 -21.52
N ARG A 193 26.66 38.38 -22.28
CA ARG A 193 26.26 38.49 -23.69
C ARG A 193 24.79 38.92 -23.76
N LYS A 194 24.59 40.23 -23.95
CA LYS A 194 23.58 40.84 -24.82
C LYS A 194 22.09 40.47 -24.63
N ILE A 195 21.57 40.35 -23.40
CA ILE A 195 20.10 40.36 -23.16
C ILE A 195 19.61 41.82 -22.95
N HIS A 196 19.99 42.75 -23.83
CA HIS A 196 19.75 44.19 -23.61
C HIS A 196 18.49 44.75 -24.29
N GLN A 197 17.74 43.96 -25.06
CA GLN A 197 16.64 44.50 -25.87
C GLN A 197 15.27 44.51 -25.17
N ASN A 198 15.04 43.72 -24.12
CA ASN A 198 13.73 43.65 -23.47
C ASN A 198 13.81 43.90 -21.96
N ARG A 199 13.04 44.88 -21.46
CA ARG A 199 13.08 45.35 -20.06
C ARG A 199 12.68 44.26 -19.06
N ILE A 200 11.69 43.43 -19.40
CA ILE A 200 11.21 42.34 -18.55
C ILE A 200 12.30 41.25 -18.43
N LEU A 201 12.88 40.84 -19.56
CA LEU A 201 13.94 39.83 -19.57
C LEU A 201 15.18 40.31 -18.81
N ASN A 202 15.53 41.60 -18.93
CA ASN A 202 16.65 42.18 -18.20
C ASN A 202 16.38 42.24 -16.68
N THR A 203 15.13 42.52 -16.25
CA THR A 203 14.77 42.43 -14.83
C THR A 203 14.82 41.00 -14.30
N MET A 204 14.34 40.01 -15.07
CA MET A 204 14.41 38.60 -14.64
C MET A 204 15.84 38.08 -14.62
N ASP A 205 16.66 38.43 -15.61
CA ASP A 205 18.09 38.11 -15.63
C ASP A 205 18.82 38.75 -14.45
N GLY A 206 18.50 40.00 -14.11
CA GLY A 206 19.00 40.68 -12.91
C GLY A 206 18.65 39.96 -11.61
N LEU A 207 17.40 39.48 -11.47
CA LEU A 207 16.95 38.72 -10.29
C LEU A 207 17.61 37.34 -10.20
N LEU A 208 17.78 36.67 -11.34
CA LEU A 208 18.38 35.34 -11.45
C LEU A 208 19.91 35.35 -11.45
N SER A 209 20.55 36.51 -11.64
CA SER A 209 22.00 36.63 -11.68
C SER A 209 22.67 36.28 -10.34
N LYS A 210 21.95 36.45 -9.23
CA LYS A 210 22.42 36.09 -7.87
C LYS A 210 22.04 34.65 -7.53
N ALA A 211 22.97 33.72 -7.71
CA ALA A 211 22.73 32.30 -7.49
C ALA A 211 22.38 31.93 -6.04
N SER A 212 22.85 32.68 -5.04
CA SER A 212 22.48 32.47 -3.64
C SER A 212 20.97 32.52 -3.37
N PHE A 213 20.18 33.18 -4.23
CA PHE A 213 18.73 33.25 -4.13
C PHE A 213 18.00 32.17 -4.95
N TRP A 214 18.69 31.36 -5.74
CA TRP A 214 18.06 30.30 -6.55
C TRP A 214 17.22 29.30 -5.73
N PRO A 215 17.62 28.86 -4.52
CA PRO A 215 16.75 28.01 -3.70
C PRO A 215 15.43 28.71 -3.36
N LEU A 216 15.47 30.00 -3.03
CA LEU A 216 14.29 30.78 -2.71
C LEU A 216 13.40 30.98 -3.95
N TRP A 217 13.98 31.33 -5.09
CA TRP A 217 13.23 31.46 -6.35
C TRP A 217 12.63 30.12 -6.78
N GLY A 218 13.35 29.02 -6.55
CA GLY A 218 12.88 27.67 -6.79
C GLY A 218 11.64 27.37 -5.97
N LEU A 219 11.66 27.73 -4.68
CA LEU A 219 10.52 27.58 -3.78
C LEU A 219 9.31 28.40 -4.22
N ILE A 220 9.51 29.65 -4.62
CA ILE A 220 8.44 30.53 -5.12
C ILE A 220 7.81 29.96 -6.41
N LEU A 221 8.63 29.41 -7.30
CA LEU A 221 8.18 28.85 -8.58
C LEU A 221 7.51 27.46 -8.47
N VAL A 222 7.51 26.83 -7.29
CA VAL A 222 6.77 25.57 -7.06
C VAL A 222 5.29 25.71 -7.41
N LEU A 223 4.62 26.77 -6.91
CA LEU A 223 3.19 26.96 -7.13
C LEU A 223 2.82 27.28 -8.58
N PRO A 224 3.50 28.23 -9.28
CA PRO A 224 3.29 28.44 -10.71
C PRO A 224 3.55 27.18 -11.54
N LEU A 225 4.61 26.43 -11.24
CA LEU A 225 4.93 25.20 -11.94
C LEU A 225 3.82 24.16 -11.76
N LEU A 226 3.36 23.94 -10.52
CA LEU A 226 2.23 23.06 -10.24
C LEU A 226 0.95 23.49 -10.99
N GLY A 227 0.66 24.80 -11.02
CA GLY A 227 -0.47 25.35 -11.76
C GLY A 227 -0.41 25.06 -13.26
N ILE A 228 0.79 25.14 -13.86
CA ILE A 228 1.00 24.76 -15.27
C ILE A 228 0.75 23.27 -15.48
N LEU A 229 1.24 22.40 -14.59
CA LEU A 229 1.00 20.95 -14.68
C LEU A 229 -0.49 20.62 -14.58
N ILE A 230 -1.20 21.24 -13.64
CA ILE A 230 -2.66 21.10 -13.49
C ILE A 230 -3.36 21.58 -14.76
N ALA A 231 -3.00 22.75 -15.30
CA ALA A 231 -3.60 23.28 -16.53
C ALA A 231 -3.41 22.33 -17.72
N ILE A 232 -2.21 21.77 -17.89
CA ILE A 232 -1.93 20.77 -18.93
C ILE A 232 -2.80 19.53 -18.73
N LEU A 233 -2.91 19.00 -17.51
CA LEU A 233 -3.69 17.79 -17.25
C LEU A 233 -5.19 18.00 -17.36
N ILE A 234 -5.70 19.21 -17.07
CA ILE A 234 -7.08 19.59 -17.36
C ILE A 234 -7.37 19.50 -18.86
N LEU A 235 -6.42 19.90 -19.73
CA LEU A 235 -6.57 19.74 -21.19
C LEU A 235 -6.66 18.26 -21.60
N PHE A 236 -6.07 17.35 -20.82
CA PHE A 236 -6.19 15.90 -20.99
C PHE A 236 -7.36 15.28 -20.21
N GLY A 237 -8.24 16.11 -19.61
CA GLY A 237 -9.46 15.66 -18.94
C GLY A 237 -9.31 15.29 -17.46
N GLN A 238 -8.19 15.61 -16.81
CA GLN A 238 -8.09 15.48 -15.36
C GLN A 238 -8.87 16.57 -14.63
N ALA A 239 -9.38 16.22 -13.45
CA ALA A 239 -9.98 17.19 -12.55
C ALA A 239 -8.92 18.16 -11.98
N PRO A 240 -9.24 19.45 -11.78
CA PRO A 240 -8.30 20.44 -11.26
C PRO A 240 -7.82 20.14 -9.83
N ASP A 241 -8.63 19.41 -9.07
CA ASP A 241 -8.36 19.01 -7.69
C ASP A 241 -7.69 17.62 -7.59
N SER A 242 -7.19 17.06 -8.71
CA SER A 242 -6.59 15.72 -8.76
C SER A 242 -5.41 15.54 -7.80
N VAL A 243 -4.59 16.58 -7.59
CA VAL A 243 -3.48 16.57 -6.60
C VAL A 243 -3.98 16.26 -5.20
N ILE A 244 -5.11 16.84 -4.81
CA ILE A 244 -5.70 16.67 -3.47
C ILE A 244 -6.45 15.33 -3.40
N LYS A 245 -7.21 15.00 -4.46
CA LYS A 245 -7.93 13.73 -4.57
C LYS A 245 -7.01 12.52 -4.49
N ALA A 246 -5.77 12.65 -4.99
CA ALA A 246 -4.76 11.60 -4.92
C ALA A 246 -4.61 11.01 -3.51
N TRP A 247 -4.71 11.86 -2.49
CA TRP A 247 -4.51 11.50 -1.09
C TRP A 247 -5.80 11.37 -0.28
N THR A 248 -6.86 12.07 -0.71
CA THR A 248 -8.12 12.18 0.04
C THR A 248 -9.20 11.23 -0.47
N GLU A 249 -9.22 10.89 -1.76
CA GLU A 249 -10.12 9.88 -2.35
C GLU A 249 -9.60 8.46 -2.17
N THR A 250 -9.11 8.17 -0.98
CA THR A 250 -8.65 6.85 -0.54
C THR A 250 -9.36 6.48 0.77
N ALA A 251 -9.21 5.23 1.19
CA ALA A 251 -9.64 4.69 2.48
C ALA A 251 -8.47 3.98 3.16
N ASP A 252 -8.53 3.81 4.48
CA ASP A 252 -7.53 3.08 5.32
C ASP A 252 -6.22 3.83 5.65
N TRP A 253 -5.97 4.98 5.04
CA TRP A 253 -4.72 5.74 5.19
C TRP A 253 -4.90 7.05 5.96
N ARG A 254 -3.80 7.68 6.39
CA ARG A 254 -3.86 8.81 7.32
C ARG A 254 -4.59 10.04 6.79
N LEU A 255 -4.44 10.37 5.50
CA LEU A 255 -5.11 11.52 4.86
C LEU A 255 -6.42 11.12 4.16
N SER A 256 -6.83 9.85 4.27
CA SER A 256 -8.04 9.33 3.65
C SER A 256 -9.29 10.01 4.19
N THR A 257 -10.21 10.36 3.30
CA THR A 257 -11.50 10.95 3.68
C THR A 257 -12.69 10.04 3.36
N LYS A 258 -12.47 8.98 2.60
CA LYS A 258 -13.52 8.04 2.19
C LYS A 258 -13.63 6.89 3.16
N GLN A 259 -14.84 6.35 3.27
CA GLN A 259 -15.13 5.13 3.99
C GLN A 259 -15.31 4.02 2.97
N ALA A 260 -14.43 3.02 3.01
CA ALA A 260 -14.54 1.86 2.13
C ALA A 260 -15.65 0.91 2.61
N PRO A 261 -16.21 0.08 1.70
CA PRO A 261 -16.99 -1.09 2.08
C PRO A 261 -16.19 -1.98 3.03
N GLN A 262 -16.85 -2.58 4.02
CA GLN A 262 -16.19 -3.49 4.95
C GLN A 262 -15.62 -4.71 4.23
N ASN A 263 -14.42 -5.11 4.65
CA ASN A 263 -13.76 -6.29 4.12
C ASN A 263 -14.56 -7.55 4.44
N ILE A 264 -14.67 -8.44 3.45
CA ILE A 264 -15.24 -9.77 3.64
C ILE A 264 -14.17 -10.66 4.28
N PHE A 265 -14.42 -11.14 5.49
CA PHE A 265 -13.55 -12.10 6.15
C PHE A 265 -13.86 -13.51 5.65
N HIS A 266 -12.86 -14.12 5.01
CA HIS A 266 -12.88 -15.51 4.60
C HIS A 266 -12.18 -16.34 5.68
N ASP A 267 -12.97 -16.83 6.65
CA ASP A 267 -12.50 -17.82 7.61
C ASP A 267 -12.13 -19.15 6.92
N GLU A 268 -11.28 -19.95 7.56
CA GLU A 268 -10.75 -21.26 7.13
C GLU A 268 -11.82 -22.35 6.83
N HIS A 269 -13.12 -21.99 6.81
CA HIS A 269 -14.22 -22.86 6.47
C HIS A 269 -14.95 -22.34 5.22
N TYR A 270 -14.78 -23.01 4.08
CA TYR A 270 -15.28 -22.55 2.78
C TYR A 270 -16.80 -22.31 2.75
N LEU A 271 -17.57 -23.04 3.57
CA LEU A 271 -19.02 -22.87 3.66
C LEU A 271 -19.40 -21.50 4.24
N CYS A 272 -18.59 -20.93 5.13
CA CYS A 272 -18.79 -19.55 5.62
C CYS A 272 -18.54 -18.53 4.50
N THR A 273 -17.51 -18.77 3.67
CA THR A 273 -17.21 -17.97 2.47
C THR A 273 -18.35 -18.04 1.43
N VAL A 274 -18.96 -19.21 1.25
CA VAL A 274 -20.12 -19.37 0.37
C VAL A 274 -21.35 -18.65 0.92
N ALA A 275 -21.61 -18.77 2.22
CA ALA A 275 -22.73 -18.11 2.89
C ALA A 275 -22.64 -16.58 2.85
N ALA A 276 -21.41 -16.03 2.93
CA ALA A 276 -21.16 -14.59 2.89
C ALA A 276 -21.01 -14.01 1.46
N GLY A 277 -20.43 -14.78 0.52
CA GLY A 277 -20.04 -14.28 -0.80
C GLY A 277 -21.03 -14.52 -1.94
N GLY A 278 -21.99 -15.44 -1.78
CA GLY A 278 -22.98 -15.76 -2.82
C GLY A 278 -24.16 -14.77 -2.87
N HIS A 279 -24.94 -14.82 -3.96
CA HIS A 279 -26.12 -13.97 -4.09
C HIS A 279 -27.19 -14.37 -3.07
N GLN A 280 -27.74 -13.39 -2.35
CA GLN A 280 -28.71 -13.62 -1.27
C GLN A 280 -29.92 -14.49 -1.69
N LYS A 281 -30.39 -14.37 -2.94
CA LYS A 281 -31.49 -15.19 -3.48
C LYS A 281 -31.16 -16.67 -3.60
N ILE A 282 -29.88 -17.02 -3.73
CA ILE A 282 -29.38 -18.38 -3.94
C ILE A 282 -28.90 -18.96 -2.61
N VAL A 283 -27.95 -18.30 -1.94
CA VAL A 283 -27.30 -18.85 -0.74
C VAL A 283 -28.12 -18.69 0.55
N LYS A 284 -29.18 -17.87 0.50
CA LYS A 284 -30.22 -17.73 1.54
C LYS A 284 -29.64 -17.61 2.96
N PRO A 285 -28.91 -16.51 3.25
CA PRO A 285 -28.42 -16.25 4.61
C PRO A 285 -29.61 -16.11 5.57
N ILE A 286 -29.47 -16.63 6.79
CA ILE A 286 -30.54 -16.69 7.79
C ILE A 286 -30.29 -15.68 8.91
N ARG A 287 -29.07 -15.66 9.47
CA ARG A 287 -28.72 -14.80 10.60
C ARG A 287 -27.20 -14.64 10.74
N MET A 288 -26.79 -13.75 11.62
CA MET A 288 -25.40 -13.70 12.11
C MET A 288 -25.19 -14.76 13.19
N GLY A 289 -24.05 -15.43 13.15
CA GLY A 289 -23.56 -16.32 14.20
C GLY A 289 -22.15 -15.94 14.63
N VAL A 290 -21.62 -16.63 15.63
CA VAL A 290 -20.25 -16.39 16.14
C VAL A 290 -19.44 -17.67 16.01
N ARG A 291 -18.24 -17.57 15.43
CA ARG A 291 -17.27 -18.66 15.32
C ARG A 291 -15.89 -18.16 15.72
N HIS A 292 -15.23 -18.86 16.65
CA HIS A 292 -13.91 -18.46 17.18
C HIS A 292 -13.80 -16.99 17.63
N GLY A 293 -14.91 -16.39 18.10
CA GLY A 293 -14.95 -14.99 18.54
C GLY A 293 -15.23 -13.97 17.43
N HIS A 294 -15.42 -14.40 16.18
CA HIS A 294 -15.70 -13.53 15.05
C HIS A 294 -17.15 -13.67 14.56
N PRO A 295 -17.80 -12.57 14.11
CA PRO A 295 -19.12 -12.63 13.51
C PRO A 295 -19.06 -13.28 12.12
N VAL A 296 -19.95 -14.22 11.85
CA VAL A 296 -20.04 -14.96 10.59
C VAL A 296 -21.48 -14.96 10.07
N ILE A 297 -21.67 -14.78 8.76
CA ILE A 297 -22.98 -14.92 8.11
C ILE A 297 -23.32 -16.41 8.02
N VAL A 298 -24.46 -16.80 8.59
CA VAL A 298 -24.87 -18.20 8.69
C VAL A 298 -26.05 -18.47 7.77
N ASN A 299 -25.95 -19.55 6.99
CA ASN A 299 -27.07 -20.13 6.25
C ASN A 299 -27.35 -21.56 6.73
N ARG A 300 -28.50 -22.14 6.33
CA ARG A 300 -28.91 -23.48 6.79
C ARG A 300 -27.88 -24.56 6.42
N GLN A 301 -27.30 -24.47 5.23
CA GLN A 301 -26.34 -25.45 4.72
C GLN A 301 -25.09 -25.52 5.61
N LEU A 302 -24.59 -24.37 6.08
CA LEU A 302 -23.48 -24.28 7.04
C LEU A 302 -23.86 -24.91 8.39
N CYS A 303 -25.05 -24.62 8.94
CA CYS A 303 -25.50 -25.24 10.19
C CYS A 303 -25.61 -26.76 10.09
N VAL A 304 -26.15 -27.28 8.98
CA VAL A 304 -26.28 -28.72 8.73
C VAL A 304 -24.92 -29.40 8.64
N ALA A 305 -23.98 -28.80 7.90
CA ALA A 305 -22.63 -29.34 7.77
C ALA A 305 -21.90 -29.38 9.13
N ASN A 306 -21.98 -28.31 9.93
CA ASN A 306 -21.34 -28.25 11.24
C ASN A 306 -21.98 -29.20 12.27
N ALA A 307 -23.32 -29.34 12.24
CA ALA A 307 -24.02 -30.31 13.08
C ALA A 307 -23.65 -31.76 12.72
N PHE A 308 -23.51 -32.06 11.43
CA PHE A 308 -23.05 -33.37 10.95
C PHE A 308 -21.60 -33.66 11.37
N GLU A 309 -20.71 -32.67 11.28
CA GLU A 309 -19.32 -32.78 11.73
C GLU A 309 -19.25 -33.14 13.22
N GLN A 310 -20.05 -32.48 14.08
CA GLN A 310 -20.14 -32.81 15.51
C GLN A 310 -20.60 -34.25 15.76
N VAL A 311 -21.62 -34.73 15.01
CA VAL A 311 -22.09 -36.11 15.15
C VAL A 311 -21.02 -37.11 14.70
N LEU A 312 -20.29 -36.83 13.63
CA LEU A 312 -19.16 -37.64 13.20
C LEU A 312 -18.04 -37.69 14.25
N GLU A 313 -17.74 -36.56 14.89
CA GLU A 313 -16.75 -36.46 15.96
C GLU A 313 -17.16 -37.29 17.19
N GLU A 314 -18.42 -37.18 17.61
CA GLU A 314 -18.97 -37.90 18.78
C GLU A 314 -19.05 -39.42 18.55
N LYS A 315 -19.49 -39.85 17.36
CA LYS A 315 -19.78 -41.27 17.09
C LYS A 315 -18.58 -42.02 16.48
N THR A 316 -17.74 -41.34 15.71
CA THR A 316 -16.66 -41.96 14.93
C THR A 316 -15.38 -41.10 14.90
N PRO A 317 -14.71 -40.87 16.05
CA PRO A 317 -13.62 -39.89 16.17
C PRO A 317 -12.40 -40.19 15.28
N HIS A 318 -12.12 -41.46 14.97
CA HIS A 318 -11.02 -41.85 14.08
C HIS A 318 -11.33 -41.54 12.61
N PHE A 319 -12.59 -41.75 12.20
CA PHE A 319 -13.06 -41.42 10.86
C PHE A 319 -13.20 -39.90 10.68
N HIS A 320 -13.70 -39.20 11.71
CA HIS A 320 -13.74 -37.74 11.75
C HIS A 320 -12.37 -37.12 11.49
N LYS A 321 -11.31 -37.61 12.16
CA LYS A 321 -9.93 -37.14 11.92
C LYS A 321 -9.46 -37.35 10.48
N ALA A 322 -9.83 -38.46 9.85
CA ALA A 322 -9.47 -38.73 8.46
C ALA A 322 -10.23 -37.82 7.48
N VAL A 323 -11.53 -37.61 7.70
CA VAL A 323 -12.36 -36.69 6.91
C VAL A 323 -11.87 -35.25 7.08
N ARG A 324 -11.51 -34.85 8.30
CA ARG A 324 -10.94 -33.53 8.60
C ARG A 324 -9.59 -33.33 7.90
N ALA A 325 -8.70 -34.32 7.95
CA ALA A 325 -7.43 -34.26 7.22
C ALA A 325 -7.62 -34.14 5.70
N PHE A 326 -8.57 -34.88 5.12
CA PHE A 326 -8.92 -34.76 3.70
C PHE A 326 -9.49 -33.38 3.38
N TYR A 327 -10.39 -32.87 4.23
CA TYR A 327 -10.98 -31.54 4.10
C TYR A 327 -9.92 -30.44 4.18
N ASP A 328 -9.00 -30.51 5.14
CA ASP A 328 -7.94 -29.51 5.31
C ASP A 328 -6.95 -29.53 4.13
N CYS A 329 -6.70 -30.71 3.53
CA CYS A 329 -5.86 -30.84 2.34
C CYS A 329 -6.50 -30.32 1.04
N TYR A 330 -7.80 -30.55 0.82
CA TYR A 330 -8.46 -30.25 -0.47
C TYR A 330 -9.47 -29.09 -0.41
N GLY A 331 -10.12 -28.85 0.72
CA GLY A 331 -11.10 -27.78 0.91
C GLY A 331 -10.46 -26.39 0.99
N PHE A 332 -9.27 -26.27 1.57
CA PHE A 332 -8.57 -25.00 1.75
C PHE A 332 -8.10 -24.35 0.42
N PRO A 333 -7.53 -25.09 -0.56
CA PRO A 333 -7.25 -24.56 -1.89
C PRO A 333 -8.51 -24.10 -2.64
N ILE A 334 -9.61 -24.84 -2.51
CA ILE A 334 -10.89 -24.52 -3.17
C ILE A 334 -11.48 -23.23 -2.58
N ALA A 335 -11.45 -23.05 -1.26
CA ALA A 335 -11.94 -21.84 -0.58
C ALA A 335 -11.29 -20.56 -1.12
N LYS A 336 -9.97 -20.60 -1.37
CA LYS A 336 -9.20 -19.47 -1.91
C LYS A 336 -9.54 -19.12 -3.37
N MET A 337 -10.15 -20.05 -4.11
CA MET A 337 -10.58 -19.83 -5.50
C MET A 337 -11.98 -19.18 -5.59
N ILE A 338 -12.73 -19.15 -4.49
CA ILE A 338 -14.08 -18.55 -4.41
C ILE A 338 -13.97 -17.03 -4.18
N ARG A 339 -13.43 -16.30 -5.16
CA ARG A 339 -13.32 -14.82 -5.11
C ARG A 339 -14.48 -14.09 -5.79
N LYS A 340 -15.35 -14.80 -6.51
CA LYS A 340 -16.46 -14.23 -7.28
C LYS A 340 -17.79 -14.81 -6.79
N SER A 341 -18.82 -13.97 -6.68
CA SER A 341 -20.13 -14.37 -6.14
C SER A 341 -20.79 -15.51 -6.91
N TRP A 342 -20.59 -15.61 -8.23
CA TRP A 342 -21.13 -16.73 -9.03
C TRP A 342 -20.44 -18.07 -8.73
N VAL A 343 -19.17 -18.06 -8.29
CA VAL A 343 -18.45 -19.28 -7.87
C VAL A 343 -18.99 -19.75 -6.53
N ALA A 344 -19.30 -18.82 -5.62
CA ALA A 344 -19.95 -19.15 -4.35
C ALA A 344 -21.33 -19.78 -4.60
N ASP A 345 -22.12 -19.25 -5.54
CA ASP A 345 -23.41 -19.84 -5.92
C ASP A 345 -23.27 -21.25 -6.51
N LEU A 346 -22.27 -21.46 -7.38
CA LEU A 346 -22.00 -22.77 -7.96
C LEU A 346 -21.64 -23.80 -6.89
N VAL A 347 -20.74 -23.45 -5.96
CA VAL A 347 -20.35 -24.33 -4.84
C VAL A 347 -21.55 -24.62 -3.95
N TYR A 348 -22.39 -23.62 -3.67
CA TYR A 348 -23.64 -23.80 -2.90
C TYR A 348 -24.56 -24.85 -3.53
N ILE A 349 -24.74 -24.79 -4.85
CA ILE A 349 -25.57 -25.74 -5.61
C ILE A 349 -24.94 -27.14 -5.61
N LEU A 350 -23.63 -27.25 -5.85
CA LEU A 350 -22.90 -28.53 -5.82
C LEU A 350 -22.94 -29.19 -4.44
N MET A 351 -23.02 -28.40 -3.37
CA MET A 351 -23.12 -28.89 -2.00
C MET A 351 -24.53 -29.35 -1.61
N LYS A 352 -25.58 -29.03 -2.38
CA LYS A 352 -26.95 -29.41 -2.03
C LYS A 352 -27.16 -30.92 -1.93
N PRO A 353 -26.72 -31.76 -2.88
CA PRO A 353 -26.80 -33.22 -2.74
C PRO A 353 -26.13 -33.73 -1.47
N LEU A 354 -25.01 -33.13 -1.07
CA LEU A 354 -24.28 -33.50 0.14
C LEU A 354 -25.03 -33.07 1.41
N GLU A 355 -25.65 -31.89 1.41
CA GLU A 355 -26.54 -31.43 2.49
C GLU A 355 -27.66 -32.44 2.77
N TRP A 356 -28.26 -33.04 1.73
CA TRP A 356 -29.28 -34.07 1.91
C TRP A 356 -28.72 -35.33 2.59
N VAL A 357 -27.52 -35.76 2.21
CA VAL A 357 -26.85 -36.91 2.87
C VAL A 357 -26.58 -36.60 4.34
N PHE A 358 -26.08 -35.39 4.65
CA PHE A 358 -25.86 -34.96 6.04
C PHE A 358 -27.16 -34.95 6.85
N LEU A 359 -28.25 -34.42 6.29
CA LEU A 359 -29.56 -34.45 6.93
C LEU A 359 -30.04 -35.87 7.18
N ILE A 360 -29.94 -36.78 6.20
CA ILE A 360 -30.33 -38.18 6.39
C ILE A 360 -29.57 -38.80 7.57
N ILE A 361 -28.25 -38.59 7.63
CA ILE A 361 -27.44 -39.13 8.73
C ILE A 361 -27.85 -38.51 10.07
N LEU A 362 -28.04 -37.19 10.15
CA LEU A 362 -28.51 -36.51 11.36
C LEU A 362 -29.86 -37.04 11.84
N TYR A 363 -30.83 -37.21 10.94
CA TYR A 363 -32.16 -37.72 11.26
C TYR A 363 -32.19 -39.20 11.65
N LEU A 364 -31.17 -39.98 11.25
CA LEU A 364 -31.02 -41.38 11.65
C LEU A 364 -30.26 -41.55 12.98
N THR A 365 -29.50 -40.54 13.41
CA THR A 365 -28.54 -40.66 14.53
C THR A 365 -28.85 -39.77 15.73
N ASP A 366 -29.63 -38.71 15.55
CA ASP A 366 -30.02 -37.77 16.61
C ASP A 366 -31.54 -37.84 16.89
N VAL A 367 -31.91 -37.69 18.16
CA VAL A 367 -33.30 -37.67 18.64
C VAL A 367 -33.97 -36.34 18.27
N HIS A 368 -33.22 -35.24 18.27
CA HIS A 368 -33.72 -33.90 17.96
C HIS A 368 -32.81 -33.18 16.94
N PRO A 369 -32.73 -33.68 15.69
CA PRO A 369 -31.78 -33.21 14.69
C PRO A 369 -31.94 -31.71 14.37
N GLU A 370 -33.17 -31.21 14.28
CA GLU A 370 -33.43 -29.80 13.99
C GLU A 370 -33.03 -28.86 15.13
N ASN A 371 -33.13 -29.29 16.40
CA ASN A 371 -32.64 -28.51 17.53
C ASN A 371 -31.12 -28.40 17.51
N ARG A 372 -30.41 -29.50 17.18
CA ARG A 372 -28.95 -29.50 17.04
C ARG A 372 -28.50 -28.58 15.90
N ILE A 373 -29.19 -28.58 14.76
CA ILE A 373 -28.91 -27.68 13.63
C ILE A 373 -29.16 -26.23 14.03
N ALA A 374 -30.28 -25.94 14.70
CA ALA A 374 -30.66 -24.60 15.08
C ALA A 374 -29.70 -23.95 16.08
N VAL A 375 -29.07 -24.70 16.98
CA VAL A 375 -28.14 -24.15 17.99
C VAL A 375 -26.75 -23.83 17.41
N GLN A 376 -26.42 -24.29 16.20
CA GLN A 376 -25.12 -24.02 15.61
C GLN A 376 -24.88 -22.51 15.46
N TYR A 377 -23.69 -22.09 15.87
CA TYR A 377 -23.20 -20.70 15.85
C TYR A 377 -23.99 -19.70 16.71
N MET A 378 -24.86 -20.18 17.62
CA MET A 378 -25.47 -19.34 18.67
C MET A 378 -24.46 -19.07 19.80
N GLY A 379 -23.43 -18.26 19.52
CA GLY A 379 -22.56 -17.71 20.56
C GLY A 379 -23.21 -16.52 21.28
N LYS A 380 -22.60 -16.02 22.37
CA LYS A 380 -23.03 -14.77 23.02
C LYS A 380 -23.13 -13.67 21.97
N GLU A 381 -24.28 -13.00 21.93
CA GLU A 381 -24.55 -11.93 20.97
C GLU A 381 -23.41 -10.91 20.98
N PRO A 382 -22.83 -10.58 19.81
CA PRO A 382 -21.96 -9.42 19.70
C PRO A 382 -22.75 -8.18 20.14
N SER A 383 -22.05 -7.24 20.78
CA SER A 383 -22.65 -6.04 21.35
C SER A 383 -23.45 -5.27 20.29
N ILE A 384 -24.55 -4.60 20.67
CA ILE A 384 -25.47 -3.87 19.75
C ILE A 384 -24.74 -2.88 18.81
N GLN A 385 -23.53 -2.44 19.17
CA GLN A 385 -22.67 -1.63 18.30
C GLN A 385 -22.23 -2.39 17.03
N GLU A 386 -21.95 -3.70 17.11
CA GLU A 386 -21.51 -4.55 15.99
C GLU A 386 -22.65 -4.89 15.00
N ILE A 387 -23.89 -4.98 15.47
CA ILE A 387 -25.08 -5.32 14.65
C ILE A 387 -25.49 -4.13 13.75
N ARG A 388 -25.36 -2.90 14.25
CA ARG A 388 -25.66 -1.68 13.45
C ARG A 388 -24.69 -1.46 12.29
N HIS A 389 -23.50 -2.05 12.37
CA HIS A 389 -22.45 -1.95 11.36
C HIS A 389 -22.60 -2.95 10.19
N LEU A 390 -23.59 -3.86 10.23
CA LEU A 390 -23.73 -4.96 9.26
C LEU A 390 -24.97 -4.86 8.34
N GLY A 391 -25.74 -3.78 8.40
CA GLY A 391 -26.70 -3.41 7.36
C GLY A 391 -27.90 -4.34 7.14
N ILE A 392 -28.25 -5.19 8.10
CA ILE A 392 -29.48 -5.99 8.06
C ILE A 392 -30.58 -5.20 8.77
N ARG A 393 -31.59 -4.73 8.02
CA ARG A 393 -32.86 -4.31 8.63
C ARG A 393 -33.64 -5.56 9.01
N GLU A 394 -34.22 -5.51 10.21
CA GLU A 394 -35.11 -6.54 10.79
C GLU A 394 -36.17 -7.06 9.83
#